data_AF-A0A5B7SQB0-F1
#
_entry.id   AF-A0A5B7SQB0-F1
#
_cell.length_a   1.000
_cell.length_b   1.000
_cell.length_c   1.000
_cell.angle_alpha   90.00
_cell.angle_beta   90.00
_cell.angle_gamma   90.00
#
_symmetry.space_group_name_H-M   'P 1'
#
loop_
_entity.id
_entity.type
_entity.pdbx_description
1 polymer ?
#
loop_
_entity_poly.entity_id
_entity_poly.type
_entity_poly.pdbx_seq_one_letter_code
_entity_poly.pdbx_strand_id
1 'polypeptide(L)'
;MSLPITTLLICLSHICFNPFDNAEIIDIEFLGSYQTGRAPCEWLPDGSRRWAVTTGFNIQTSLQGDVKVAYIEIETQSTQNLVVSLQEGELYKVCITLSAERFKMLKLGEEATIVHYQDPILIKEIRSIVRHTE
;
A
#
# COMPACT_ATOMS: atom_id res chain seq x y z
N MET A 1 53.54 18.37 44.35
CA MET A 1 52.50 17.48 44.89
C MET A 1 51.19 17.88 44.24
N SER A 2 50.81 17.17 43.19
CA SER A 2 49.66 17.44 42.32
C SER A 2 48.46 16.59 42.74
N LEU A 3 47.28 17.19 42.80
CA LEU A 3 45.99 16.50 42.96
C LEU A 3 45.24 16.58 41.62
N PRO A 4 44.62 15.48 41.14
CA PRO A 4 44.11 15.37 39.78
C PRO A 4 42.74 16.04 39.60
N ILE A 5 42.58 16.66 38.44
CA ILE A 5 41.33 17.22 37.92
C ILE A 5 40.42 16.06 37.51
N THR A 6 39.30 15.90 38.19
CA THR A 6 38.26 14.93 37.84
C THR A 6 37.46 15.46 36.66
N THR A 7 37.86 15.10 35.44
CA THR A 7 37.08 15.39 34.23
C THR A 7 35.91 14.40 34.16
N LEU A 8 34.70 14.86 34.49
CA LEU A 8 33.45 14.15 34.28
C LEU A 8 33.14 14.14 32.77
N LEU A 9 33.50 13.05 32.09
CA LEU A 9 33.16 12.85 30.68
C LEU A 9 31.69 12.40 30.59
N ILE A 10 30.77 13.36 30.41
CA ILE A 10 29.38 13.05 30.08
C ILE A 10 29.37 12.62 28.60
N CYS A 11 29.41 11.31 28.37
CA CYS A 11 29.07 10.74 27.08
C CYS A 11 27.58 11.00 26.79
N LEU A 12 27.28 12.09 26.09
CA LEU A 12 26.02 12.25 25.37
C LEU A 12 26.04 11.32 24.13
N SER A 13 25.97 10.02 24.37
CA SER A 13 25.63 9.07 23.33
C SER A 13 24.15 9.22 23.03
N HIS A 14 23.88 9.98 21.98
CA HIS A 14 22.91 9.69 20.93
C HIS A 14 21.68 8.91 21.39
N ILE A 15 20.71 9.65 21.91
CA ILE A 15 19.33 9.19 21.84
C ILE A 15 18.63 10.08 20.82
N CYS A 16 18.89 9.79 19.55
CA CYS A 16 17.92 10.10 18.51
C CYS A 16 16.76 9.12 18.72
N PHE A 17 15.88 9.39 19.68
CA PHE A 17 14.55 8.79 19.66
C PHE A 17 13.88 9.36 18.42
N ASN A 18 13.84 8.58 17.35
CA ASN A 18 12.92 8.80 16.25
C ASN A 18 11.58 8.18 16.71
N PRO A 19 10.55 8.97 17.09
CA PRO A 19 9.33 8.44 17.68
C PRO A 19 8.42 7.68 16.69
N PHE A 20 8.91 7.34 15.49
CA PHE A 20 8.15 6.68 14.44
C PHE A 20 8.39 5.17 14.32
N ASP A 21 9.32 4.58 15.08
CA ASP A 21 9.90 3.27 14.74
C ASP A 21 9.34 2.07 15.53
N ASN A 22 8.02 1.99 15.69
CA ASN A 22 7.34 0.75 16.14
C ASN A 22 6.00 0.52 15.43
N ALA A 23 5.81 1.06 14.23
CA ALA A 23 4.70 0.63 13.39
C ALA A 23 5.04 -0.76 12.85
N GLU A 24 4.35 -1.80 13.31
CA GLU A 24 4.43 -3.13 12.72
C GLU A 24 4.15 -3.03 11.22
N ILE A 25 5.07 -3.53 10.39
CA ILE A 25 4.99 -3.51 8.94
C ILE A 25 4.51 -4.88 8.46
N ILE A 26 3.56 -4.88 7.53
CA ILE A 26 3.00 -6.07 6.91
C ILE A 26 3.35 -6.05 5.42
N ASP A 27 4.11 -7.05 5.00
CA ASP A 27 4.36 -7.34 3.59
C ASP A 27 3.29 -8.30 3.07
N ILE A 28 2.69 -7.91 1.95
CA ILE A 28 1.64 -8.65 1.26
C ILE A 28 2.13 -8.98 -0.14
N GLU A 29 1.88 -10.23 -0.54
CA GLU A 29 2.18 -10.70 -1.88
C GLU A 29 0.98 -11.45 -2.45
N PHE A 30 0.59 -11.14 -3.69
CA PHE A 30 -0.51 -11.81 -4.36
C PHE A 30 -0.34 -11.86 -5.88
N LEU A 31 -1.04 -12.80 -6.50
CA LEU A 31 -1.29 -12.82 -7.94
C LEU A 31 -2.64 -12.18 -8.21
N GLY A 32 -2.68 -11.21 -9.12
CA GLY A 32 -3.93 -10.55 -9.50
C GLY A 32 -3.95 -10.07 -10.93
N SER A 33 -5.13 -10.12 -11.55
CA SER A 33 -5.34 -9.60 -12.90
C SER A 33 -5.62 -8.10 -12.86
N TYR A 34 -4.90 -7.33 -13.67
CA TYR A 34 -5.08 -5.89 -13.73
C TYR A 34 -6.42 -5.55 -14.38
N GLN A 35 -7.19 -4.65 -13.76
CA GLN A 35 -8.47 -4.19 -14.28
C GLN A 35 -8.57 -2.66 -14.23
N THR A 36 -9.21 -2.10 -15.25
CA THR A 36 -9.64 -0.69 -15.26
C THR A 36 -11.16 -0.62 -15.20
N GLY A 37 -11.70 0.37 -14.50
CA GLY A 37 -13.12 0.46 -14.22
C GLY A 37 -13.59 1.90 -14.10
N ARG A 38 -14.90 2.03 -13.88
CA ARG A 38 -15.55 3.30 -13.55
C ARG A 38 -16.41 3.10 -12.32
N ALA A 39 -16.05 3.75 -11.23
CA ALA A 39 -16.87 3.80 -10.02
C ALA A 39 -17.63 5.14 -9.96
N PRO A 40 -18.89 5.16 -9.49
CA PRO A 40 -19.59 6.41 -9.25
C PRO A 40 -18.88 7.16 -8.10
N CYS A 41 -18.44 8.40 -8.34
CA CYS A 41 -17.68 9.17 -7.36
C CYS A 41 -18.44 10.38 -6.80
N GLU A 42 -19.47 10.86 -7.49
CA GLU A 42 -20.25 12.01 -7.06
C GLU A 42 -21.64 12.04 -7.71
N TRP A 43 -22.65 12.43 -6.95
CA TRP A 43 -23.96 12.81 -7.48
C TRP A 43 -23.96 14.30 -7.79
N LEU A 44 -24.25 14.64 -9.05
CA LEU A 44 -24.36 16.03 -9.48
C LEU A 44 -25.77 16.58 -9.12
N PRO A 45 -25.92 17.90 -8.97
CA PRO A 45 -27.20 18.53 -8.62
C PRO A 45 -28.34 18.24 -9.62
N ASP A 46 -28.00 17.85 -10.85
CA ASP A 46 -28.93 17.47 -11.92
C ASP A 46 -29.37 15.99 -11.87
N GLY A 47 -28.92 15.23 -10.86
CA GLY A 47 -29.21 13.81 -10.70
C GLY A 47 -28.34 12.89 -11.57
N SER A 48 -27.40 13.43 -12.36
CA SER A 48 -26.41 12.63 -13.07
C SER A 48 -25.26 12.21 -12.15
N ARG A 49 -24.47 11.21 -12.59
CA ARG A 49 -23.32 10.69 -11.82
C ARG A 49 -22.02 11.07 -12.51
N ARG A 50 -21.07 11.57 -11.72
CA ARG A 50 -19.66 11.64 -12.13
C ARG A 50 -19.02 10.28 -11.86
N TRP A 51 -18.29 9.77 -12.84
CA TRP A 51 -17.60 8.49 -12.76
C TRP A 51 -16.10 8.72 -12.68
N ALA A 52 -15.47 8.27 -11.59
CA ALA A 52 -14.02 8.24 -11.49
C ALA A 52 -13.49 7.01 -12.22
N VAL A 53 -12.39 7.19 -12.96
CA VAL A 53 -11.62 6.05 -13.46
C VAL A 53 -10.98 5.39 -12.25
N THR A 54 -11.21 4.11 -12.07
CA THR A 54 -10.56 3.28 -11.06
C THR A 54 -9.67 2.26 -11.75
N THR A 55 -8.59 1.89 -11.07
CA THR A 55 -7.66 0.86 -11.55
C THR A 55 -7.26 0.01 -10.36
N GLY A 56 -7.06 -1.28 -10.57
CA GLY A 56 -6.76 -2.19 -9.49
C GLY A 56 -6.46 -3.60 -9.96
N PHE A 57 -6.46 -4.53 -9.01
CA PHE A 57 -6.21 -5.94 -9.25
C PHE A 57 -7.32 -6.79 -8.65
N ASN A 58 -7.89 -7.69 -9.47
CA ASN A 58 -8.67 -8.80 -8.93
C ASN A 58 -7.70 -9.83 -8.39
N ILE A 59 -7.81 -10.15 -7.11
CA ILE A 59 -6.93 -11.12 -6.47
C ILE A 59 -7.36 -12.51 -6.89
N GLN A 60 -6.44 -13.25 -7.49
CA GLN A 60 -6.64 -14.67 -7.83
C GLN A 60 -6.11 -15.56 -6.70
N THR A 61 -4.92 -15.22 -6.18
CA THR A 61 -4.23 -16.02 -5.17
C THR A 61 -3.45 -15.12 -4.23
N SER A 62 -3.64 -15.26 -2.92
CA SER A 62 -2.74 -14.68 -1.93
C SER A 62 -1.53 -15.60 -1.73
N LEU A 63 -0.33 -15.02 -1.75
CA LEU A 63 0.95 -15.72 -1.55
C LEU A 63 1.52 -15.44 -0.15
N GLN A 64 1.32 -14.22 0.37
CA GLN A 64 1.76 -13.78 1.69
C GLN A 64 0.86 -12.67 2.24
N GLY A 65 0.75 -12.57 3.57
CA GLY A 65 0.15 -11.42 4.25
C GLY A 65 -1.35 -11.51 4.54
N ASP A 66 -1.94 -12.71 4.48
CA ASP A 66 -3.34 -13.01 4.83
C ASP A 66 -4.37 -12.05 4.22
N VAL A 67 -4.20 -11.73 2.94
CA VAL A 67 -5.18 -10.93 2.21
C VAL A 67 -6.36 -11.80 1.79
N LYS A 68 -7.57 -11.40 2.21
CA LYS A 68 -8.83 -12.12 1.95
C LYS A 68 -9.81 -11.35 1.07
N VAL A 69 -9.38 -10.22 0.52
CA VAL A 69 -10.20 -9.38 -0.36
C VAL A 69 -10.20 -9.91 -1.79
N ALA A 70 -11.29 -9.68 -2.51
CA ALA A 70 -11.39 -10.08 -3.92
C ALA A 70 -10.77 -9.06 -4.87
N TYR A 71 -10.70 -7.79 -4.47
CA TYR A 71 -10.25 -6.70 -5.33
C TYR A 71 -9.54 -5.61 -4.51
N ILE A 72 -8.42 -5.12 -5.04
CA ILE A 72 -7.65 -4.01 -4.50
C ILE A 72 -7.54 -2.91 -5.54
N GLU A 73 -8.04 -1.72 -5.23
CA GLU A 73 -7.77 -0.51 -6.01
C GLU A 73 -6.38 0.05 -5.71
N ILE A 74 -5.73 0.56 -6.76
CA ILE A 74 -4.47 1.30 -6.68
C ILE A 74 -4.69 2.74 -7.12
N GLU A 75 -3.90 3.64 -6.54
CA GLU A 75 -3.95 5.07 -6.85
C GLU A 75 -3.69 5.35 -8.35
N THR A 76 -4.62 6.06 -8.98
CA THR A 76 -4.67 6.27 -10.44
C THR A 76 -3.69 7.33 -10.94
N GLN A 77 -3.29 8.30 -10.11
CA GLN A 77 -2.54 9.47 -10.57
C GLN A 77 -1.12 9.16 -11.09
N SER A 78 -0.60 7.93 -10.90
CA SER A 78 0.76 7.62 -11.33
C SER A 78 1.00 6.22 -11.92
N THR A 79 0.01 5.56 -12.53
CA THR A 79 0.32 4.38 -13.36
C THR A 79 1.31 4.72 -14.49
N GLN A 80 1.45 6.00 -14.87
CA GLN A 80 2.50 6.51 -15.77
C GLN A 80 3.93 6.45 -15.17
N ASN A 81 4.08 6.43 -13.85
CA ASN A 81 5.37 6.33 -13.14
C ASN A 81 5.72 4.89 -12.74
N LEU A 82 4.82 3.94 -12.97
CA LEU A 82 5.16 2.53 -12.82
C LEU A 82 6.12 2.16 -13.94
N VAL A 83 7.23 1.49 -13.59
CA VAL A 83 8.19 0.97 -14.58
C VAL A 83 7.54 -0.05 -15.53
N VAL A 84 6.38 -0.59 -15.14
CA VAL A 84 5.62 -1.60 -15.88
C VAL A 84 4.37 -0.98 -16.48
N SER A 85 4.22 -1.14 -17.80
CA SER A 85 2.97 -0.86 -18.51
C SER A 85 1.96 -1.95 -18.19
N LEU A 86 0.96 -1.61 -17.37
CA LEU A 86 -0.12 -2.52 -16.98
C LEU A 86 -1.11 -2.67 -18.14
N GLN A 87 -1.43 -3.92 -18.47
CA GLN A 87 -2.38 -4.28 -19.53
C GLN A 87 -3.58 -4.97 -18.90
N GLU A 88 -4.78 -4.52 -19.27
CA GLU A 88 -6.02 -5.04 -18.71
C GLU A 88 -6.19 -6.54 -19.02
N GLY A 89 -6.59 -7.31 -18.02
CA GLY A 89 -6.74 -8.77 -18.10
C GLY A 89 -5.46 -9.56 -17.85
N GLU A 90 -4.28 -8.94 -17.97
CA GLU A 90 -2.99 -9.62 -17.72
C GLU A 90 -2.78 -9.89 -16.23
N LEU A 91 -2.09 -11.00 -15.93
CA LEU A 91 -1.80 -11.46 -14.58
C LEU A 91 -0.47 -10.89 -14.09
N TYR A 92 -0.46 -10.41 -12.85
CA TYR A 92 0.72 -9.81 -12.22
C TYR A 92 0.95 -10.40 -10.84
N LYS A 93 2.24 -10.53 -10.50
CA LYS A 93 2.69 -10.69 -9.14
C LYS A 93 2.90 -9.30 -8.53
N VAL A 94 2.15 -8.99 -7.48
CA VAL A 94 2.13 -7.68 -6.83
C VAL A 94 2.62 -7.83 -5.40
N CYS A 95 3.57 -6.97 -5.01
CA CYS A 95 4.07 -6.88 -3.65
C CYS A 95 3.76 -5.49 -3.09
N ILE A 96 3.08 -5.43 -1.96
CA ILE A 96 2.77 -4.18 -1.24
C ILE A 96 3.25 -4.26 0.20
N THR A 97 3.58 -3.11 0.76
CA THR A 97 4.07 -2.96 2.14
C THR A 97 3.20 -1.92 2.84
N LEU A 98 2.54 -2.32 3.93
CA LEU A 98 1.62 -1.49 4.70
C LEU A 98 2.01 -1.46 6.18
N SER A 99 1.61 -0.40 6.90
CA SER A 99 1.56 -0.49 8.36
C SER A 99 0.40 -1.37 8.80
N ALA A 100 0.51 -1.98 10.00
CA ALA A 100 -0.57 -2.75 10.59
C ALA A 100 -1.86 -1.93 10.79
N GLU A 101 -1.73 -0.63 11.07
CA GLU A 101 -2.86 0.30 11.13
C GLU A 101 -3.53 0.45 9.76
N ARG A 102 -2.76 0.68 8.70
CA ARG A 102 -3.26 0.81 7.33
C ARG A 102 -3.93 -0.48 6.85
N PHE A 103 -3.34 -1.64 7.16
CA PHE A 103 -3.93 -2.96 6.87
C PHE A 103 -5.31 -3.13 7.50
N LYS A 104 -5.45 -2.80 8.79
CA LYS A 104 -6.72 -2.88 9.53
C LYS A 104 -7.75 -1.88 9.01
N MET A 105 -7.32 -0.64 8.75
CA MET A 105 -8.18 0.41 8.20
C MET A 105 -8.78 0.01 6.85
N LEU A 106 -7.98 -0.65 6.01
CA LEU A 106 -8.39 -1.19 4.71
C LEU A 106 -9.16 -2.51 4.79
N LYS A 107 -9.26 -3.12 5.98
CA LYS A 107 -9.94 -4.39 6.21
C LYS A 107 -9.46 -5.53 5.30
N LEU A 108 -8.16 -5.56 4.99
CA LEU A 108 -7.59 -6.51 4.02
C LEU A 108 -7.68 -7.98 4.46
N GLY A 109 -7.81 -8.24 5.76
CA GLY A 109 -7.98 -9.58 6.33
C GLY A 109 -9.44 -10.05 6.43
N GLU A 110 -10.42 -9.23 6.00
CA GLU A 110 -11.85 -9.57 6.02
C GLU A 110 -12.30 -10.08 4.64
N GLU A 111 -13.03 -11.21 4.62
CA GLU A 111 -13.58 -11.77 3.38
C GLU A 111 -14.57 -10.80 2.72
N ALA A 112 -14.63 -10.84 1.38
CA ALA A 112 -15.56 -10.06 0.57
C ALA A 112 -15.47 -8.52 0.70
N THR A 113 -14.41 -7.99 1.32
CA THR A 113 -14.14 -6.55 1.28
C THR A 113 -13.69 -6.13 -0.12
N ILE A 114 -14.17 -4.98 -0.58
CA ILE A 114 -13.70 -4.29 -1.78
C ILE A 114 -12.96 -3.04 -1.29
N VAL A 115 -11.67 -2.91 -1.61
CA VAL A 115 -10.95 -1.67 -1.31
C VAL A 115 -11.45 -0.60 -2.28
N HIS A 116 -12.11 0.43 -1.76
CA HIS A 116 -12.77 1.46 -2.55
C HIS A 116 -11.82 2.60 -2.97
N TYR A 117 -12.17 3.30 -4.05
CA TYR A 117 -11.45 4.45 -4.61
C TYR A 117 -11.19 5.62 -3.65
N GLN A 118 -11.87 5.67 -2.51
CA GLN A 118 -11.66 6.71 -1.49
C GLN A 118 -10.36 6.46 -0.71
N ASP A 119 -9.96 5.20 -0.58
CA ASP A 119 -8.79 4.79 0.19
C ASP A 119 -7.94 3.75 -0.58
N PRO A 120 -7.49 4.04 -1.83
CA PRO A 120 -6.77 3.07 -2.65
C PRO A 120 -5.40 2.74 -2.04
N ILE A 121 -4.79 1.63 -2.48
CA ILE A 121 -3.37 1.39 -2.22
C ILE A 121 -2.55 2.46 -2.92
N LEU A 122 -1.72 3.15 -2.15
CA LEU A 122 -0.91 4.26 -2.63
C LEU A 122 0.29 3.72 -3.40
N ILE A 123 0.79 4.47 -4.38
CA ILE A 123 1.91 3.99 -5.21
C ILE A 123 3.17 3.75 -4.38
N LYS A 124 3.40 4.56 -3.33
CA LYS A 124 4.49 4.37 -2.36
C LYS A 124 4.37 3.09 -1.53
N GLU A 125 3.17 2.53 -1.41
CA GLU A 125 2.90 1.26 -0.71
C GLU A 125 3.16 0.06 -1.64
N ILE A 126 3.27 0.28 -2.95
CA ILE A 126 3.61 -0.75 -3.93
C ILE A 126 5.12 -0.88 -4.04
N ARG A 127 5.63 -2.03 -3.61
CA ARG A 127 7.06 -2.34 -3.66
C ARG A 127 7.48 -2.85 -5.05
N SER A 128 6.65 -3.68 -5.67
CA SER A 128 6.90 -4.19 -7.02
C SER A 128 5.62 -4.68 -7.70
N ILE A 129 5.62 -4.59 -9.02
CA ILE A 129 4.65 -5.25 -9.89
C ILE A 129 5.44 -5.91 -11.01
N VAL A 130 5.26 -7.21 -11.20
CA VAL A 130 5.94 -7.99 -12.23
C VAL A 130 4.91 -8.80 -12.99
N ARG A 131 4.94 -8.74 -14.33
CA ARG A 131 4.05 -9.57 -15.15
C ARG A 131 4.33 -11.04 -14.83
N HIS A 132 3.27 -11.79 -14.52
CA HIS A 132 3.38 -13.22 -14.30
C HIS A 132 3.24 -13.92 -15.66
N THR A 133 4.35 -14.44 -16.17
CA THR A 133 4.36 -15.33 -17.34
C THR A 133 4.37 -16.76 -16.82
N GLU A 134 3.37 -17.54 -17.21
CA GLU A 134 3.32 -18.99 -16.97
C GLU A 134 4.50 -19.74 -17.62
#